data_AF-A0A9E4S418-F1
#
_entry.id   AF-A0A9E4S418-F1
#
_cell.length_a   1.000
_cell.length_b   1.000
_cell.length_c   1.000
_cell.angle_alpha   90.00
_cell.angle_beta   90.00
_cell.angle_gamma   90.00
#
_symmetry.space_group_name_H-M   'P 1'
#
loop_
_entity.id
_entity.type
_entity.pdbx_description
1 polymer ?
#
loop_
_entity_poly.entity_id
_entity_poly.type
_entity_poly.pdbx_seq_one_letter_code
_entity_poly.pdbx_strand_id
1 'polypeptide(L)'
;TPKALGTRHPVTTPFQAFPTADGWIVIALSWGVENQWELFCAKIGKHELIGDPRFETPGLRTEHHAELEPVLIDGLRTKTTAEWLSEFDAIGLPCGPLNDIPHAAEQPQVVAREMLVDVEHPSGVSLRIANSPLRLSRTPGGIKGPPPILGADTDDVLRRLIGLSDEEIGRLRADEVVFGPLPGPVERILDHERSLKDREPEKGAGS
;
A
#
# COMPACT_ATOMS: atom_id res chain seq x y z
N THR A 1 25.89 -10.32 -13.29
CA THR A 1 25.25 -10.11 -11.97
C THR A 1 24.16 -9.08 -12.12
N PRO A 2 23.00 -9.22 -11.45
CA PRO A 2 21.94 -8.21 -11.47
C PRO A 2 22.47 -6.86 -10.97
N LYS A 3 22.01 -5.76 -11.58
CA LYS A 3 22.30 -4.37 -11.16
C LYS A 3 20.99 -3.64 -10.88
N ALA A 4 21.04 -2.54 -10.13
CA ALA A 4 19.88 -1.68 -9.93
C ALA A 4 19.43 -1.09 -11.27
N LEU A 5 18.12 -1.17 -11.56
CA LEU A 5 17.53 -0.72 -12.82
C LEU A 5 16.52 0.44 -12.64
N GLY A 6 16.36 0.95 -11.42
CA GLY A 6 15.30 1.92 -11.10
C GLY A 6 13.92 1.29 -11.27
N THR A 7 13.02 1.97 -11.98
CA THR A 7 11.63 1.52 -12.22
C THR A 7 11.49 0.59 -13.43
N ARG A 8 12.60 0.23 -14.09
CA ARG A 8 12.59 -0.57 -15.32
C ARG A 8 12.28 -2.04 -15.05
N HIS A 9 11.43 -2.61 -15.89
CA HIS A 9 11.29 -4.06 -16.00
C HIS A 9 12.56 -4.66 -16.61
N PRO A 10 13.08 -5.78 -16.08
CA PRO A 10 14.39 -6.30 -16.47
C PRO A 10 14.46 -6.92 -17.88
N VAL A 11 13.32 -7.20 -18.50
CA VAL A 11 13.25 -8.00 -19.74
C VAL A 11 12.38 -7.42 -20.84
N THR A 12 11.72 -6.27 -20.63
CA THR A 12 10.87 -5.65 -21.67
C THR A 12 10.91 -4.13 -21.60
N THR A 13 10.90 -3.49 -22.76
CA THR A 13 10.98 -2.03 -22.89
C THR A 13 10.00 -1.55 -23.97
N PRO A 14 9.26 -0.44 -23.72
CA PRO A 14 9.21 0.31 -22.47
C PRO A 14 8.29 -0.34 -21.43
N PHE A 15 8.86 -0.62 -20.26
CA PHE A 15 8.11 -0.92 -19.04
C PHE A 15 8.81 -0.28 -17.85
N GLN A 16 8.41 0.95 -17.53
CA GLN A 16 8.98 1.78 -16.46
C GLN A 16 8.13 3.04 -16.21
N ALA A 17 8.54 3.85 -15.24
CA ALA A 17 8.02 5.21 -15.06
C ALA A 17 8.77 6.22 -15.95
N PHE A 18 8.03 7.15 -16.55
CA PHE A 18 8.53 8.26 -17.35
C PHE A 18 7.93 9.58 -16.85
N PRO A 19 8.69 10.69 -16.85
CA PRO A 19 8.15 11.99 -16.52
C PRO A 19 7.25 12.51 -17.64
N THR A 20 6.18 13.19 -17.24
CA THR A 20 5.28 13.95 -18.12
C THR A 20 5.49 15.46 -17.91
N ALA A 21 4.62 16.31 -18.45
CA ALA A 21 4.70 17.75 -18.23
C ALA A 21 4.50 18.16 -16.76
N ASP A 22 3.68 17.42 -16.01
CA ASP A 22 3.21 17.77 -14.66
C ASP A 22 3.42 16.66 -13.61
N GLY A 23 3.86 15.47 -14.03
CA GLY A 23 4.01 14.33 -13.14
C GLY A 23 4.76 13.17 -13.78
N TRP A 24 4.24 11.96 -13.57
CA TRP A 24 4.87 10.72 -14.01
C TRP A 24 3.82 9.71 -14.44
N ILE A 25 4.13 8.99 -15.51
CA ILE A 25 3.30 7.90 -16.05
C ILE A 25 4.13 6.62 -16.12
N VAL A 26 3.55 5.52 -15.66
CA VAL A 26 4.08 4.17 -15.87
C VAL A 26 3.49 3.66 -17.17
N ILE A 27 4.36 3.27 -18.10
CA ILE A 27 3.97 2.62 -19.36
C ILE A 27 4.44 1.18 -19.27
N ALA A 28 3.60 0.24 -19.71
CA ALA A 28 3.90 -1.18 -19.71
C ALA A 28 3.51 -1.82 -21.05
N LEU A 29 4.37 -1.67 -22.06
CA LEU A 29 4.12 -2.35 -23.33
C LEU A 29 4.34 -3.85 -23.15
N SER A 30 3.31 -4.59 -23.52
CA SER A 30 3.18 -6.02 -23.26
C SER A 30 3.48 -6.81 -24.52
N TRP A 31 4.00 -8.01 -24.35
CA TRP A 31 4.15 -8.94 -25.47
C TRP A 31 2.77 -9.36 -26.00
N GLY A 32 2.71 -9.60 -27.32
CA GLY A 32 1.53 -10.20 -27.95
C GLY A 32 0.42 -9.21 -28.33
N VAL A 33 0.63 -7.90 -28.20
CA VAL A 33 -0.27 -6.89 -28.76
C VAL A 33 0.32 -6.36 -30.06
N GLU A 34 -0.34 -6.64 -31.19
CA GLU A 34 0.09 -6.15 -32.50
C GLU A 34 0.05 -4.62 -32.55
N ASN A 35 1.03 -4.03 -33.25
CA ASN A 35 1.14 -2.59 -33.52
C ASN A 35 1.24 -1.68 -32.29
N GLN A 36 1.41 -2.23 -31.07
CA GLN A 36 1.41 -1.44 -29.84
C GLN A 36 2.58 -0.46 -29.78
N TRP A 37 3.75 -0.85 -30.30
CA TRP A 37 4.94 0.01 -30.36
C TRP A 37 4.74 1.17 -31.31
N GLU A 38 4.23 0.88 -32.50
CA GLU A 38 4.01 1.84 -33.58
C GLU A 38 2.96 2.87 -33.18
N LEU A 39 1.86 2.43 -32.56
CA LEU A 39 0.83 3.31 -32.02
C LEU A 39 1.40 4.20 -30.90
N PHE A 40 2.20 3.64 -30.01
CA PHE A 40 2.84 4.41 -28.95
C PHE A 40 3.76 5.50 -29.53
N CYS A 41 4.69 5.12 -30.41
CA CYS A 41 5.60 6.04 -31.09
C CYS A 41 4.86 7.15 -31.85
N ALA A 42 3.80 6.80 -32.58
CA ALA A 42 2.96 7.77 -33.28
C ALA A 42 2.30 8.77 -32.32
N LYS A 43 1.75 8.29 -31.18
CA LYS A 43 1.10 9.14 -30.17
C LYS A 43 2.05 10.14 -29.51
N ILE A 44 3.28 9.70 -29.21
CA ILE A 44 4.30 10.58 -28.60
C ILE A 44 5.07 11.40 -29.65
N GLY A 45 4.70 11.33 -30.93
CA GLY A 45 5.31 12.10 -32.01
C GLY A 45 6.70 11.61 -32.44
N LYS A 46 7.08 10.37 -32.11
CA LYS A 46 8.39 9.76 -32.36
C LYS A 46 8.33 8.72 -33.49
N HIS A 47 7.85 9.13 -34.65
CA HIS A 47 7.63 8.26 -35.81
C HIS A 47 8.94 7.65 -36.34
N GLU A 48 10.07 8.31 -36.13
CA GLU A 48 11.41 7.84 -36.49
C GLU A 48 11.83 6.56 -35.77
N LEU A 49 11.19 6.23 -34.66
CA LEU A 49 11.43 4.97 -33.94
C LEU A 49 10.73 3.77 -34.59
N ILE A 50 9.77 4.02 -35.48
CA ILE A 50 9.02 2.99 -36.20
C ILE A 50 9.90 2.45 -37.33
N GLY A 51 10.22 1.16 -37.26
CA GLY A 51 11.09 0.49 -38.24
C GLY A 51 12.59 0.69 -38.00
N ASP A 52 13.01 1.34 -36.90
CA ASP A 52 14.42 1.35 -36.49
C ASP A 52 14.82 -0.07 -36.04
N PRO A 53 15.85 -0.70 -36.65
CA PRO A 53 16.28 -2.05 -36.30
C PRO A 53 16.68 -2.21 -34.83
N ARG A 54 17.10 -1.13 -34.16
CA ARG A 54 17.44 -1.15 -32.73
C ARG A 54 16.20 -1.28 -31.83
N PHE A 55 15.02 -0.93 -32.34
CA PHE A 55 13.80 -0.84 -31.53
C PHE A 55 12.67 -1.75 -32.00
N GLU A 56 12.93 -2.62 -32.99
CA GLU A 56 11.95 -3.50 -33.60
C GLU A 56 11.31 -4.48 -32.60
N THR A 57 12.09 -5.03 -31.66
CA THR A 57 11.59 -5.99 -30.67
C THR A 57 11.71 -5.45 -29.24
N PRO A 58 10.90 -5.94 -28.28
CA PRO A 58 11.06 -5.55 -26.88
C PRO A 58 12.45 -5.86 -26.30
N GLY A 59 13.09 -6.94 -26.77
CA GLY A 59 14.44 -7.33 -26.38
C GLY A 59 15.48 -6.32 -26.88
N LEU A 60 15.42 -5.96 -28.17
CA LEU A 60 16.31 -4.96 -28.77
C LEU A 60 16.12 -3.58 -28.11
N ARG A 61 14.88 -3.17 -27.83
CA ARG A 61 14.59 -1.96 -27.06
C ARG A 61 15.21 -1.98 -25.65
N THR A 62 15.29 -3.17 -25.04
CA THR A 62 15.91 -3.33 -23.72
C THR A 62 17.44 -3.24 -23.80
N GLU A 63 18.04 -3.81 -24.84
CA GLU A 63 19.48 -3.69 -25.14
C GLU A 63 19.89 -2.24 -25.42
N HIS A 64 19.09 -1.53 -26.22
CA HIS A 64 19.32 -0.13 -26.61
C HIS A 64 18.59 0.89 -25.72
N HIS A 65 18.19 0.49 -24.51
CA HIS A 65 17.38 1.34 -23.62
C HIS A 65 18.01 2.71 -23.34
N ALA A 66 19.34 2.74 -23.14
CA ALA A 66 20.06 3.98 -22.84
C ALA A 66 19.97 5.02 -23.98
N GLU A 67 19.83 4.56 -25.23
CA GLU A 67 19.62 5.42 -26.39
C GLU A 67 18.13 5.78 -26.55
N LEU A 68 17.23 4.86 -26.19
CA LEU A 68 15.80 5.00 -26.39
C LEU A 68 15.15 5.93 -25.35
N GLU A 69 15.51 5.80 -24.08
CA GLU A 69 14.86 6.48 -22.97
C GLU A 69 14.80 8.01 -23.13
N PRO A 70 15.89 8.71 -23.51
CA PRO A 70 15.83 10.16 -23.72
C PRO A 70 14.80 10.57 -24.77
N VAL A 71 14.65 9.79 -25.84
CA VAL A 71 13.69 10.06 -26.93
C VAL A 71 12.25 9.87 -26.44
N LEU A 72 12.00 8.83 -25.64
CA LEU A 72 10.69 8.60 -25.03
C LEU A 72 10.33 9.70 -24.03
N ILE A 73 11.28 10.13 -23.20
CA ILE A 73 11.11 11.22 -22.24
C ILE A 73 10.74 12.51 -22.97
N ASP A 74 11.45 12.85 -24.06
CA ASP A 74 11.16 14.05 -24.84
C ASP A 74 9.73 14.06 -25.39
N GLY A 75 9.26 12.92 -25.92
CA GLY A 75 7.87 12.78 -26.38
C GLY A 75 6.85 12.90 -25.25
N LEU A 76 7.07 12.21 -24.12
CA LEU A 76 6.13 12.15 -22.99
C LEU A 76 6.07 13.45 -22.18
N ARG A 77 7.08 14.31 -22.24
CA ARG A 77 7.04 15.63 -21.60
C ARG A 77 6.14 16.65 -22.29
N THR A 78 5.62 16.35 -23.47
CA THR A 78 4.81 17.31 -24.25
C THR A 78 3.38 17.49 -23.75
N LYS A 79 2.87 16.59 -22.90
CA LYS A 79 1.51 16.65 -22.34
C LYS A 79 1.51 16.28 -20.86
N THR A 80 0.44 16.67 -20.17
CA THR A 80 0.18 16.28 -18.78
C THR A 80 -0.08 14.78 -18.66
N THR A 81 0.06 14.26 -17.44
CA THR A 81 -0.26 12.87 -17.11
C THR A 81 -1.69 12.52 -17.49
N ALA A 82 -2.65 13.41 -17.21
CA ALA A 82 -4.07 13.19 -17.48
C ALA A 82 -4.37 13.11 -18.99
N GLU A 83 -3.75 13.97 -19.80
CA GLU A 83 -3.88 13.93 -21.27
C GLU A 83 -3.32 12.62 -21.84
N TRP A 84 -2.16 12.17 -21.36
CA TRP A 84 -1.60 10.89 -21.80
C TRP A 84 -2.45 9.70 -21.40
N LEU A 85 -2.96 9.68 -20.18
CA LEU A 85 -3.87 8.61 -19.74
C LEU A 85 -5.09 8.53 -20.67
N SER A 86 -5.70 9.66 -21.01
CA SER A 86 -6.83 9.70 -21.94
C SER A 86 -6.46 9.21 -23.35
N GLU A 87 -5.30 9.62 -23.88
CA GLU A 87 -4.90 9.26 -25.24
C GLU A 87 -4.46 7.80 -25.39
N PHE A 88 -3.83 7.26 -24.35
CA PHE A 88 -3.39 5.88 -24.29
C PHE A 88 -4.54 4.91 -23.99
N ASP A 89 -5.50 5.29 -23.13
CA ASP A 89 -6.72 4.51 -22.89
C ASP A 89 -7.55 4.35 -24.18
N ALA A 90 -7.66 5.42 -24.97
CA ALA A 90 -8.37 5.40 -26.26
C ALA A 90 -7.79 4.40 -27.28
N ILE A 91 -6.54 3.96 -27.11
CA ILE A 91 -5.88 2.95 -27.95
C ILE A 91 -5.58 1.65 -27.19
N GLY A 92 -6.09 1.49 -25.97
CA GLY A 92 -5.88 0.30 -25.15
C GLY A 92 -4.43 0.08 -24.72
N LEU A 93 -3.62 1.14 -24.63
CA LEU A 93 -2.22 1.04 -24.22
C LEU A 93 -2.13 0.98 -22.69
N PRO A 94 -1.54 -0.09 -22.11
CA PRO A 94 -1.43 -0.25 -20.65
C PRO A 94 -0.54 0.83 -20.04
N CYS A 95 -1.15 1.75 -19.31
CA CYS A 95 -0.47 2.81 -18.59
C CYS A 95 -1.22 3.20 -17.32
N GLY A 96 -0.54 3.91 -16.42
CA GLY A 96 -1.13 4.44 -15.19
C GLY A 96 -0.28 5.55 -14.58
N PRO A 97 -0.87 6.45 -13.79
CA PRO A 97 -0.10 7.48 -13.09
C PRO A 97 0.79 6.84 -12.01
N LEU A 98 1.91 7.48 -11.71
CA LEU A 98 2.69 7.16 -10.51
C LEU A 98 2.10 7.91 -9.30
N ASN A 99 1.25 7.23 -8.53
CA ASN A 99 0.59 7.83 -7.38
C ASN A 99 1.51 7.85 -6.14
N ASP A 100 1.39 8.91 -5.33
CA ASP A 100 1.87 8.90 -3.95
C ASP A 100 0.87 8.18 -3.02
N ILE A 101 1.20 8.09 -1.72
CA ILE A 101 0.36 7.36 -0.75
C ILE A 101 -1.06 7.95 -0.63
N PRO A 102 -1.25 9.27 -0.43
CA PRO A 102 -2.59 9.86 -0.39
C PRO A 102 -3.42 9.57 -1.65
N HIS A 103 -2.86 9.83 -2.85
CA HIS A 103 -3.59 9.60 -4.10
C HIS A 103 -3.89 8.12 -4.31
N ALA A 104 -2.96 7.21 -3.96
CA ALA A 104 -3.19 5.77 -4.04
C ALA A 104 -4.32 5.32 -3.10
N ALA A 105 -4.37 5.86 -1.88
CA ALA A 105 -5.40 5.54 -0.88
C ALA A 105 -6.81 5.99 -1.28
N GLU A 106 -6.91 6.97 -2.18
CA GLU A 106 -8.17 7.56 -2.65
C GLU A 106 -8.62 7.01 -4.02
N GLN A 107 -7.82 6.16 -4.65
CA GLN A 107 -8.15 5.60 -5.97
C GLN A 107 -9.55 4.96 -5.96
N PRO A 108 -10.37 5.15 -7.02
CA PRO A 108 -11.72 4.61 -7.08
C PRO A 108 -11.79 3.10 -6.82
N GLN A 109 -10.80 2.34 -7.31
CA GLN A 109 -10.71 0.90 -7.07
C GLN A 109 -10.34 0.54 -5.62
N VAL A 110 -9.56 1.36 -4.93
CA VAL A 110 -9.23 1.17 -3.50
C VAL A 110 -10.49 1.37 -2.65
N VAL A 111 -11.28 2.39 -2.96
CA VAL A 111 -12.56 2.67 -2.30
C VAL A 111 -13.61 1.60 -2.63
N ALA A 112 -13.85 1.31 -3.91
CA ALA A 112 -14.85 0.36 -4.36
C ALA A 112 -14.60 -1.07 -3.84
N ARG A 113 -13.33 -1.40 -3.56
CA ARG A 113 -12.93 -2.71 -3.04
C ARG A 113 -12.64 -2.69 -1.53
N GLU A 114 -12.99 -1.61 -0.82
CA GLU A 114 -12.78 -1.43 0.64
C GLU A 114 -11.37 -1.90 1.08
N MET A 115 -10.36 -1.54 0.30
CA MET A 115 -8.98 -1.98 0.47
C MET A 115 -8.32 -1.31 1.68
N LEU A 116 -8.87 -0.18 2.11
CA LEU A 116 -8.58 0.47 3.38
C LEU A 116 -9.87 0.56 4.18
N VAL A 117 -9.82 0.25 5.47
CA VAL A 117 -10.96 0.33 6.38
C VAL A 117 -10.58 1.08 7.64
N ASP A 118 -11.54 1.81 8.19
CA ASP A 118 -11.40 2.45 9.49
C ASP A 118 -11.77 1.46 10.59
N VAL A 119 -10.93 1.39 11.61
CA VAL A 119 -11.10 0.48 12.75
C VAL A 119 -11.00 1.29 14.02
N GLU A 120 -12.10 1.30 14.78
CA GLU A 120 -12.12 1.91 16.10
C GLU A 120 -11.31 1.07 17.08
N HIS A 121 -10.22 1.64 17.58
CA HIS A 121 -9.42 1.03 18.63
C HIS A 121 -10.07 1.30 20.00
N PRO A 122 -10.02 0.36 20.96
CA PRO A 122 -10.61 0.53 22.30
C PRO A 122 -10.10 1.75 23.07
N SER A 123 -8.94 2.30 22.69
CA SER A 123 -8.41 3.55 23.23
C SER A 123 -9.11 4.81 22.72
N GLY A 124 -10.16 4.70 21.91
CA GLY A 124 -10.89 5.83 21.31
C GLY A 124 -10.24 6.45 20.06
N VAL A 125 -9.21 5.81 19.50
CA VAL A 125 -8.55 6.25 18.26
C VAL A 125 -9.06 5.42 17.09
N SER A 126 -9.51 6.06 16.01
CA SER A 126 -9.81 5.37 14.75
C SER A 126 -8.54 5.24 13.92
N LEU A 127 -8.27 4.03 13.43
CA LEU A 127 -7.11 3.71 12.60
C LEU A 127 -7.57 3.30 11.21
N ARG A 128 -7.04 3.96 10.18
CA ARG A 128 -7.24 3.55 8.79
C ARG A 128 -6.16 2.55 8.40
N ILE A 129 -6.55 1.30 8.15
CA ILE A 129 -5.60 0.20 7.92
C ILE A 129 -5.92 -0.59 6.65
N ALA A 130 -4.91 -1.30 6.13
CA ALA A 130 -5.04 -2.14 4.95
C ALA A 130 -5.89 -3.38 5.23
N ASN A 131 -6.93 -3.56 4.42
CA ASN A 131 -7.83 -4.70 4.49
C ASN A 131 -7.32 -5.87 3.63
N SER A 132 -7.98 -7.02 3.74
CA SER A 132 -7.70 -8.15 2.86
C SER A 132 -7.98 -7.77 1.40
N PRO A 133 -7.03 -8.01 0.47
CA PRO A 133 -7.25 -7.77 -0.95
C PRO A 133 -8.19 -8.81 -1.60
N LEU A 134 -8.43 -9.93 -0.90
CA LEU A 134 -9.21 -11.05 -1.38
C LEU A 134 -10.70 -10.83 -1.12
N ARG A 135 -11.50 -10.94 -2.18
CA ARG A 135 -12.97 -10.89 -2.11
C ARG A 135 -13.53 -12.26 -2.49
N LEU A 136 -13.98 -13.00 -1.47
CA LEU A 136 -14.46 -14.38 -1.61
C LEU A 136 -15.95 -14.42 -1.33
N SER A 137 -16.75 -14.92 -2.27
CA SER A 137 -18.22 -14.95 -2.15
C SER A 137 -18.72 -15.91 -1.07
N ARG A 138 -18.04 -17.05 -0.87
CA ARG A 138 -18.44 -18.09 0.10
C ARG A 138 -17.90 -17.88 1.50
N THR A 139 -16.73 -17.27 1.62
CA THR A 139 -16.02 -17.07 2.88
C THR A 139 -15.43 -15.66 2.92
N PRO A 140 -16.26 -14.61 3.04
CA PRO A 140 -15.78 -13.24 3.08
C PRO A 140 -14.71 -13.10 4.17
N GLY A 141 -13.52 -12.66 3.77
CA GLY A 141 -12.42 -12.33 4.67
C GLY A 141 -12.42 -10.86 5.04
N GLY A 142 -11.36 -10.43 5.72
CA GLY A 142 -11.14 -9.03 6.06
C GLY A 142 -10.97 -8.81 7.56
N ILE A 143 -10.71 -7.56 7.90
CA ILE A 143 -10.56 -7.13 9.29
C ILE A 143 -11.92 -7.17 9.99
N LYS A 144 -11.95 -7.77 11.19
CA LYS A 144 -13.17 -7.96 11.99
C LYS A 144 -13.30 -7.00 13.16
N GLY A 145 -12.27 -6.21 13.41
CA GLY A 145 -12.20 -5.33 14.57
C GLY A 145 -10.76 -4.93 14.88
N PRO A 146 -10.56 -4.15 15.95
CA PRO A 146 -9.23 -3.75 16.39
C PRO A 146 -8.38 -4.94 16.83
N PRO A 147 -7.05 -4.77 16.86
CA PRO A 147 -6.20 -5.75 17.52
C PRO A 147 -6.67 -5.93 18.98
N PRO A 148 -6.74 -7.17 19.49
CA PRO A 148 -7.14 -7.42 20.87
C PRO A 148 -6.10 -6.81 21.83
N ILE A 149 -6.58 -6.33 22.98
CA ILE A 149 -5.69 -5.96 24.07
C ILE A 149 -5.00 -7.20 24.64
N LEU A 150 -3.85 -7.01 25.26
CA LEU A 150 -3.09 -8.12 25.84
C LEU A 150 -3.94 -8.85 26.88
N GLY A 151 -4.12 -10.15 26.71
CA GLY A 151 -4.90 -11.00 27.62
C GLY A 151 -6.42 -10.89 27.49
N ALA A 152 -6.94 -10.21 26.45
CA ALA A 152 -8.38 -10.05 26.20
C ALA A 152 -9.14 -11.39 26.23
N ASP A 153 -8.57 -12.41 25.60
CA ASP A 153 -9.25 -13.70 25.37
C ASP A 153 -8.72 -14.83 26.28
N THR A 154 -7.84 -14.53 27.26
CA THR A 154 -7.22 -15.56 28.11
C THR A 154 -8.26 -16.46 28.78
N ASP A 155 -9.27 -15.86 29.42
CA ASP A 155 -10.29 -16.62 30.15
C ASP A 155 -11.24 -17.37 29.20
N ASP A 156 -11.60 -16.79 28.05
CA ASP A 156 -12.45 -17.47 27.06
C ASP A 156 -11.76 -18.73 26.53
N VAL A 157 -10.48 -18.61 26.16
CA VAL A 157 -9.69 -19.73 25.65
C VAL A 157 -9.54 -20.83 26.70
N LEU A 158 -9.16 -20.48 27.94
CA LEU A 158 -8.99 -21.46 29.02
C LEU A 158 -10.31 -22.15 29.39
N ARG A 159 -11.42 -21.41 29.41
CA ARG A 159 -12.72 -21.98 29.73
C ARG A 159 -13.28 -22.83 28.58
N ARG A 160 -13.28 -22.31 27.35
CA ARG A 160 -13.98 -22.92 26.21
C ARG A 160 -13.17 -24.01 25.51
N LEU A 161 -11.86 -23.84 25.38
CA LEU A 161 -11.01 -24.77 24.64
C LEU A 161 -10.32 -25.79 25.56
N ILE A 162 -9.94 -25.38 26.77
CA ILE A 162 -9.24 -26.26 27.72
C ILE A 162 -10.21 -26.88 28.74
N GLY A 163 -11.35 -26.21 29.02
CA GLY A 163 -12.36 -26.71 29.95
C GLY A 163 -12.05 -26.43 31.42
N LEU A 164 -11.22 -25.44 31.71
CA LEU A 164 -10.89 -25.06 33.08
C LEU A 164 -12.07 -24.35 33.76
N SER A 165 -12.25 -24.63 35.04
CA SER A 165 -13.16 -23.91 35.93
C SER A 165 -12.62 -22.51 36.27
N ASP A 166 -13.51 -21.61 36.69
CA ASP A 166 -13.12 -20.25 37.11
C ASP A 166 -12.15 -20.28 38.32
N GLU A 167 -12.24 -21.32 39.17
CA GLU A 167 -11.32 -21.52 40.30
C GLU A 167 -9.91 -21.90 39.84
N GLU A 168 -9.80 -22.78 38.84
CA GLU A 168 -8.51 -23.13 38.22
C GLU A 168 -7.88 -21.94 37.51
N ILE A 169 -8.67 -21.18 36.75
CA ILE A 169 -8.22 -19.95 36.09
C ILE A 169 -7.76 -18.92 37.13
N GLY A 170 -8.49 -18.78 38.23
CA GLY A 170 -8.11 -17.93 39.36
C GLY A 170 -6.76 -18.30 39.96
N ARG A 171 -6.49 -19.61 40.16
CA ARG A 171 -5.18 -20.09 40.64
C ARG A 171 -4.04 -19.78 39.68
N LEU A 172 -4.23 -20.03 38.38
CA LEU A 172 -3.22 -19.71 37.36
C LEU A 172 -2.87 -18.22 37.31
N ARG A 173 -3.84 -17.34 37.57
CA ARG A 173 -3.60 -15.90 37.67
C ARG A 173 -2.84 -15.54 38.95
N ALA A 174 -3.19 -16.15 40.07
CA ALA A 174 -2.51 -15.92 41.35
C ALA A 174 -1.05 -16.40 41.31
N ASP A 175 -0.78 -17.49 40.61
CA ASP A 175 0.56 -18.04 40.39
C ASP A 175 1.33 -17.32 39.26
N GLU A 176 0.77 -16.23 38.70
CA GLU A 176 1.32 -15.43 37.60
C GLU A 176 1.66 -16.22 36.33
N VAL A 177 1.00 -17.37 36.14
CA VAL A 177 1.16 -18.21 34.94
C VAL A 177 0.44 -17.59 33.74
N VAL A 178 -0.70 -16.94 33.98
CA VAL A 178 -1.50 -16.25 32.95
C VAL A 178 -1.95 -14.87 33.44
N PHE A 179 -2.21 -13.97 32.48
CA PHE A 179 -2.74 -12.64 32.76
C PHE A 179 -4.10 -12.45 32.09
N GLY A 180 -4.97 -11.67 32.74
CA GLY A 180 -6.21 -11.22 32.13
C GLY A 180 -6.05 -10.04 31.18
N PRO A 181 -7.16 -9.42 30.79
CA PRO A 181 -7.15 -8.21 29.99
C PRO A 181 -6.33 -7.13 30.71
N LEU A 182 -5.24 -6.71 30.07
CA LEU A 182 -4.40 -5.62 30.54
C LEU A 182 -4.76 -4.34 29.78
N PRO A 183 -4.76 -3.18 30.46
CA PRO A 183 -4.98 -1.90 29.80
C PRO A 183 -4.00 -1.71 28.65
N GLY A 184 -4.47 -1.06 27.59
CA GLY A 184 -3.65 -0.81 26.40
C GLY A 184 -2.39 0.00 26.74
N PRO A 185 -1.34 -0.02 25.90
CA PRO A 185 -0.12 0.76 26.14
C PRO A 185 -0.39 2.25 26.42
N VAL A 186 -1.34 2.86 25.72
CA VAL A 186 -1.75 4.26 25.91
C VAL A 186 -2.39 4.48 27.28
N GLU A 187 -3.32 3.61 27.66
CA GLU A 187 -4.01 3.70 28.95
C GLU A 187 -3.04 3.50 30.12
N ARG A 188 -2.08 2.57 29.99
CA ARG A 188 -0.99 2.39 30.98
C ARG A 188 -0.11 3.64 31.13
N ILE A 189 0.18 4.34 30.03
CA ILE A 189 0.94 5.60 30.08
C ILE A 189 0.12 6.68 30.79
N LEU A 190 -1.15 6.85 30.42
CA LEU A 190 -2.05 7.84 31.03
C LEU A 190 -2.30 7.59 32.51
N ASP A 191 -2.43 6.33 32.92
CA ASP A 191 -2.61 5.96 34.33
C ASP A 191 -1.33 6.14 35.13
N HIS A 192 -0.17 5.87 34.53
CA HIS A 192 1.12 6.20 35.13
C HIS A 192 1.29 7.72 35.31
N GLU A 193 0.97 8.52 34.29
CA GLU A 193 1.03 9.98 34.36
C GLU A 193 0.06 10.56 35.41
N ARG A 194 -1.16 10.01 35.51
CA ARG A 194 -2.12 10.36 36.57
C ARG A 194 -1.59 10.01 37.96
N SER A 195 -1.05 8.80 38.13
CA SER A 195 -0.42 8.38 39.39
C SER A 195 0.79 9.23 39.78
N LEU A 196 1.50 9.85 38.83
CA LEU A 196 2.59 10.79 39.12
C LEU A 196 2.06 12.15 39.56
N LYS A 197 0.99 12.67 38.92
CA LYS A 197 0.35 13.93 39.30
C LYS A 197 -0.29 13.88 40.68
N ASP A 198 -0.94 12.76 41.04
CA ASP A 198 -1.55 12.56 42.36
C ASP A 198 -0.50 12.42 43.48
N ARG A 199 0.78 12.23 43.13
CA ARG A 199 1.91 12.13 44.05
C ARG A 199 2.69 13.44 44.21
N GLU A 200 2.37 14.49 43.45
CA GLU A 200 2.91 15.82 43.71
C GLU A 200 2.07 16.49 44.82
N PRO A 201 2.64 16.75 46.02
CA PRO A 201 1.92 17.53 47.02
C PRO A 201 1.74 18.95 46.49
N GLU A 202 0.57 19.57 46.72
CA GLU A 202 0.31 20.99 46.46
C GLU A 202 1.41 21.87 47.10
N LYS A 203 2.47 22.17 46.33
CA LYS A 203 3.43 23.21 46.68
C LYS A 203 2.80 24.54 46.28
N GLY A 204 1.94 25.08 47.15
CA GLY A 204 1.36 26.39 46.88
C GLY A 204 0.22 26.86 47.76
N ALA A 205 0.29 26.70 49.08
CA ALA A 205 -0.50 27.53 49.99
C ALA A 205 0.27 27.75 51.30
N GLY A 206 1.06 28.81 51.36
CA GLY A 206 1.83 29.16 52.55
C GLY A 206 2.55 30.50 52.39
N SER A 207 1.78 31.57 52.62
CA SER A 207 2.13 32.93 53.08
C SER A 207 3.47 33.56 52.69
#